data_AF-A0A090WCV3-F1
#
_entry.id   AF-A0A090WCV3-F1
#
_cell.length_a   1.000
_cell.length_b   1.000
_cell.length_c   1.000
_cell.angle_alpha   90.00
_cell.angle_beta   90.00
_cell.angle_gamma   90.00
#
_symmetry.space_group_name_H-M   'P 1'
#
loop_
_entity.id
_entity.type
_entity.pdbx_description
1 polymer ?
#
loop_
_entity_poly.entity_id
_entity_poly.type
_entity_poly.pdbx_seq_one_letter_code
_entity_poly.pdbx_strand_id
1 'polypeptide(L)'
;MNILLIQYKMIGDVLTSTIIAEQLKIIYPDAQIHYLISKTALAVVEGNTAIDKFICVDNKEFDSWRGVFTLARKLKKNNYSISIDAYGKNNSALLSRIVGAVQRIGYKKWFAPWAYTTAIKNSPDPEIYKTGLSLGSRLLLTASLTQNVQWDLLPKIHLSESEKQEGKNWLIENGLDLNSPITMVSALGSSMNKTLPLIYMAQVVDLTVQKTVSRYFSITCLHKKIKLLKYTMLVYLKHKNIFL
;
A
#
# COMPACT_ATOMS: atom_id res chain seq x y z
N MET A 1 -12.57 19.34 -11.56
CA MET A 1 -11.39 18.82 -12.29
C MET A 1 -11.22 17.35 -11.94
N ASN A 2 -10.90 16.47 -12.90
CA ASN A 2 -10.69 15.04 -12.62
C ASN A 2 -9.21 14.67 -12.71
N ILE A 3 -8.71 13.93 -11.72
CA ILE A 3 -7.31 13.46 -11.65
C ILE A 3 -7.30 11.93 -11.59
N LEU A 4 -6.47 11.30 -12.42
CA LEU A 4 -6.24 9.86 -12.40
C LEU A 4 -4.93 9.53 -11.70
N LEU A 5 -4.98 8.91 -10.53
CA LEU A 5 -3.83 8.31 -9.86
C LEU A 5 -3.72 6.83 -10.24
N ILE A 6 -2.52 6.37 -10.59
CA ILE A 6 -2.28 4.99 -11.04
C ILE A 6 -1.22 4.32 -10.15
N GLN A 7 -1.63 3.33 -9.37
CA GLN A 7 -0.75 2.42 -8.65
C GLN A 7 -1.41 1.04 -8.60
N TYR A 8 -1.13 0.23 -9.61
CA TYR A 8 -1.93 -0.97 -9.84
C TYR A 8 -1.69 -2.09 -8.81
N LYS A 9 -0.45 -2.41 -8.45
CA LYS A 9 -0.12 -3.56 -7.58
C LYS A 9 0.78 -3.18 -6.42
N MET A 10 1.02 -4.17 -5.55
CA MET A 10 1.76 -4.10 -4.29
C MET A 10 1.01 -3.31 -3.22
N ILE A 11 0.42 -4.03 -2.26
CA ILE A 11 -0.41 -3.45 -1.18
C ILE A 11 0.31 -2.30 -0.47
N GLY A 12 1.61 -2.47 -0.17
CA GLY A 12 2.41 -1.40 0.44
C GLY A 12 2.60 -0.17 -0.47
N ASP A 13 2.83 -0.36 -1.77
CA ASP A 13 2.92 0.77 -2.70
C ASP A 13 1.58 1.47 -2.91
N VAL A 14 0.48 0.70 -2.92
CA VAL A 14 -0.89 1.23 -2.99
C VAL A 14 -1.17 2.11 -1.78
N LEU A 15 -0.93 1.60 -0.57
CA LEU A 15 -1.10 2.37 0.66
C LEU A 15 -0.21 3.62 0.66
N THR A 16 1.08 3.48 0.36
CA THR A 16 2.01 4.63 0.39
C THR A 16 1.71 5.68 -0.67
N SER A 17 1.08 5.31 -1.79
CA SER A 17 0.72 6.27 -2.84
C SER A 17 -0.54 7.08 -2.49
N THR A 18 -1.29 6.74 -1.44
CA THR A 18 -2.44 7.55 -0.98
C THR A 18 -2.04 8.96 -0.56
N ILE A 19 -0.80 9.17 -0.10
CA ILE A 19 -0.31 10.51 0.25
C ILE A 19 -0.24 11.44 -0.97
N ILE A 20 -0.16 10.89 -2.19
CA ILE A 20 -0.29 11.68 -3.43
C ILE A 20 -1.70 12.25 -3.52
N ALA A 21 -2.73 11.47 -3.21
CA ALA A 21 -4.11 11.94 -3.20
C ALA A 21 -4.32 13.02 -2.11
N GLU A 22 -3.77 12.83 -0.91
CA GLU A 22 -3.81 13.84 0.15
C GLU A 22 -3.15 15.16 -0.30
N GLN A 23 -1.92 15.08 -0.84
CA GLN A 23 -1.23 16.25 -1.38
C GLN A 23 -2.01 16.93 -2.52
N LEU A 24 -2.65 16.15 -3.38
CA LEU A 24 -3.48 16.68 -4.47
C LEU A 24 -4.73 17.39 -3.96
N LYS A 25 -5.37 16.92 -2.89
CA LYS A 25 -6.48 17.63 -2.23
C LYS A 25 -6.03 18.93 -1.56
N ILE A 26 -4.78 19.01 -1.11
CA ILE A 26 -4.21 20.26 -0.60
C ILE A 26 -4.00 21.27 -1.74
N ILE A 27 -3.50 20.82 -2.89
CA ILE A 27 -3.28 21.70 -4.06
C ILE A 27 -4.61 22.07 -4.72
N TYR A 28 -5.53 21.11 -4.82
CA TYR A 28 -6.81 21.22 -5.51
C TYR A 28 -7.95 20.62 -4.67
N PRO A 29 -8.50 21.37 -3.69
CA PRO A 29 -9.51 20.86 -2.76
C PRO A 29 -10.73 20.21 -3.41
N ASP A 30 -11.21 20.79 -4.51
CA ASP A 30 -12.41 20.32 -5.23
C ASP A 30 -12.11 19.31 -6.35
N ALA A 31 -10.86 18.86 -6.51
CA ALA A 31 -10.52 17.89 -7.54
C ALA A 31 -11.12 16.52 -7.21
N GLN A 32 -11.68 15.84 -8.21
CA GLN A 32 -12.13 14.46 -8.11
C GLN A 32 -10.96 13.52 -8.43
N ILE A 33 -10.50 12.77 -7.44
CA ILE A 33 -9.37 11.86 -7.53
C ILE A 33 -9.89 10.45 -7.75
N HIS A 34 -9.62 9.93 -8.94
CA HIS A 34 -9.87 8.53 -9.27
C HIS A 34 -8.60 7.72 -9.12
N TYR A 35 -8.63 6.66 -8.32
CA TYR A 35 -7.45 5.87 -8.01
C TYR A 35 -7.54 4.46 -8.60
N LEU A 36 -6.68 4.16 -9.57
CA LEU A 36 -6.59 2.87 -10.22
C LEU A 36 -5.66 1.93 -9.45
N ILE A 37 -6.26 0.86 -8.92
CA ILE A 37 -5.61 -0.16 -8.09
C ILE A 37 -6.10 -1.57 -8.45
N SER A 38 -5.35 -2.58 -8.04
CA SER A 38 -5.82 -3.96 -8.08
C SER A 38 -6.93 -4.17 -7.07
N LYS A 39 -7.95 -4.96 -7.43
CA LYS A 39 -9.05 -5.31 -6.53
C LYS A 39 -8.59 -5.88 -5.17
N THR A 40 -7.47 -6.61 -5.15
CA THR A 40 -6.92 -7.20 -3.91
C THR A 40 -6.30 -6.19 -2.95
N ALA A 41 -6.05 -4.96 -3.40
CA ALA A 41 -5.47 -3.90 -2.58
C ALA A 41 -6.52 -2.90 -2.07
N LEU A 42 -7.81 -3.04 -2.44
CA LEU A 42 -8.85 -2.09 -2.04
C LEU A 42 -8.96 -1.97 -0.51
N ALA A 43 -9.00 -3.09 0.20
CA ALA A 43 -9.22 -3.13 1.65
C ALA A 43 -8.19 -2.33 2.47
N VAL A 44 -6.98 -2.07 1.96
CA VAL A 44 -5.96 -1.31 2.70
C VAL A 44 -6.09 0.21 2.55
N VAL A 45 -6.85 0.67 1.54
CA VAL A 45 -7.03 2.09 1.22
C VAL A 45 -8.49 2.54 1.24
N GLU A 46 -9.40 1.60 1.45
CA GLU A 46 -10.82 1.88 1.64
C GLU A 46 -11.03 2.86 2.79
N GLY A 47 -12.03 3.74 2.66
CA GLY A 47 -12.31 4.81 3.62
C GLY A 47 -11.40 6.04 3.55
N ASN A 48 -10.37 6.05 2.69
CA ASN A 48 -9.54 7.24 2.50
C ASN A 48 -10.34 8.37 1.82
N THR A 49 -10.55 9.47 2.54
CA THR A 49 -11.38 10.59 2.10
C THR A 49 -10.75 11.46 1.02
N ALA A 50 -9.44 11.33 0.76
CA ALA A 50 -8.78 12.04 -0.33
C ALA A 50 -9.08 11.42 -1.70
N ILE A 51 -9.67 10.22 -1.74
CA ILE A 51 -9.95 9.48 -2.97
C ILE A 51 -11.47 9.43 -3.19
N ASP A 52 -11.95 10.05 -4.25
CA ASP A 52 -13.39 10.11 -4.57
C ASP A 52 -13.89 8.82 -5.24
N LYS A 53 -13.01 8.12 -5.97
CA LYS A 53 -13.39 6.88 -6.67
C LYS A 53 -12.25 5.90 -6.81
N PHE A 54 -12.46 4.65 -6.39
CA PHE A 54 -11.55 3.55 -6.72
C PHE A 54 -11.92 2.90 -8.06
N ILE A 55 -10.92 2.76 -8.93
CA ILE A 55 -11.01 2.00 -10.18
C ILE A 55 -10.30 0.66 -9.94
N CYS A 56 -11.05 -0.31 -9.42
CA CYS A 56 -10.53 -1.64 -9.13
C CYS A 56 -10.43 -2.47 -10.42
N VAL A 57 -9.23 -2.94 -10.73
CA VAL A 57 -8.95 -3.77 -11.91
C VAL A 57 -8.49 -5.16 -11.50
N ASP A 58 -8.91 -6.15 -12.27
CA ASP A 58 -8.46 -7.53 -12.13
C ASP A 58 -7.17 -7.78 -12.90
N ASN A 59 -6.44 -8.84 -12.50
CA ASN A 59 -5.13 -9.16 -13.08
C ASN A 59 -5.16 -9.29 -14.61
N LYS A 60 -6.20 -9.94 -15.12
CA LYS A 60 -6.37 -10.22 -16.55
C LYS A 60 -6.51 -8.94 -17.38
N GLU A 61 -7.11 -7.89 -16.82
CA GLU A 61 -7.35 -6.63 -17.54
C GLU A 61 -6.08 -5.78 -17.66
N PHE A 62 -5.28 -5.71 -16.60
CA PHE A 62 -4.13 -4.81 -16.58
C PHE A 62 -2.81 -5.49 -16.99
N ASP A 63 -2.75 -6.81 -16.96
CA ASP A 63 -1.53 -7.55 -17.34
C ASP A 63 -1.40 -7.68 -18.89
N SER A 64 -2.49 -7.49 -19.66
CA SER A 64 -2.49 -7.54 -21.14
C SER A 64 -2.64 -6.16 -21.79
N TRP A 65 -1.95 -5.91 -22.90
CA TRP A 65 -2.06 -4.62 -23.61
C TRP A 65 -3.47 -4.38 -24.17
N ARG A 66 -4.16 -5.42 -24.63
CA ARG A 66 -5.55 -5.32 -25.11
C ARG A 66 -6.51 -4.94 -23.99
N GLY A 67 -6.32 -5.50 -22.79
CA GLY A 67 -7.09 -5.15 -21.60
C GLY A 67 -6.83 -3.71 -21.17
N VAL A 68 -5.55 -3.31 -21.09
CA VAL A 68 -5.14 -1.92 -20.80
C VAL A 68 -5.75 -0.94 -21.78
N PHE A 69 -5.74 -1.24 -23.07
CA PHE A 69 -6.32 -0.39 -24.11
C PHE A 69 -7.84 -0.25 -23.96
N THR A 70 -8.54 -1.35 -23.69
CA THR A 70 -9.98 -1.36 -23.45
C THR A 70 -10.34 -0.53 -22.22
N LEU A 71 -9.59 -0.73 -21.14
CA LEU A 71 -9.72 0.04 -19.90
C LEU A 71 -9.46 1.52 -20.14
N ALA A 72 -8.36 1.87 -20.81
CA ALA A 72 -8.00 3.26 -21.08
C ALA A 72 -9.07 3.98 -21.91
N ARG A 73 -9.71 3.32 -22.89
CA ARG A 73 -10.84 3.89 -23.64
C ARG A 73 -12.07 4.14 -22.77
N LYS A 74 -12.40 3.22 -21.85
CA LYS A 74 -13.47 3.44 -20.87
C LYS A 74 -13.15 4.65 -19.99
N LEU A 75 -11.92 4.72 -19.50
CA LEU A 75 -11.46 5.78 -18.61
C LEU A 75 -11.36 7.15 -19.29
N LYS A 76 -11.03 7.19 -20.58
CA LYS A 76 -10.95 8.44 -21.37
C LYS A 76 -12.23 9.28 -21.29
N LYS A 77 -13.40 8.64 -21.15
CA LYS A 77 -14.69 9.33 -21.00
C LYS A 77 -14.79 10.21 -19.74
N ASN A 78 -13.92 10.02 -18.76
CA ASN A 78 -13.90 10.84 -17.54
C ASN A 78 -13.13 12.17 -17.71
N ASN A 79 -12.55 12.46 -18.89
CA ASN A 79 -11.91 13.75 -19.21
C ASN A 79 -10.92 14.23 -18.13
N TYR A 80 -9.93 13.39 -17.82
CA TYR A 80 -8.92 13.73 -16.81
C TYR A 80 -8.06 14.92 -17.24
N SER A 81 -7.85 15.88 -16.33
CA SER A 81 -6.93 16.99 -16.54
C SER A 81 -5.50 16.59 -16.20
N ILE A 82 -5.34 15.78 -15.16
CA ILE A 82 -4.05 15.28 -14.67
C ILE A 82 -4.08 13.75 -14.56
N SER A 83 -2.99 13.09 -14.95
CA SER A 83 -2.74 11.68 -14.63
C SER A 83 -1.38 11.56 -13.93
N ILE A 84 -1.34 10.90 -12.78
CA ILE A 84 -0.10 10.59 -12.05
C ILE A 84 0.12 9.09 -12.05
N ASP A 85 1.22 8.63 -12.66
CA ASP A 85 1.62 7.23 -12.70
C ASP A 85 2.73 6.94 -11.68
N ALA A 86 2.31 6.49 -10.48
CA ALA A 86 3.19 6.05 -9.41
C ALA A 86 3.70 4.60 -9.59
N TYR A 87 3.07 3.83 -10.48
CA TYR A 87 3.46 2.45 -10.75
C TYR A 87 4.69 2.39 -11.65
N GLY A 88 4.73 3.23 -12.69
CA GLY A 88 5.86 3.39 -13.60
C GLY A 88 6.24 2.09 -14.31
N LYS A 89 5.27 1.38 -14.87
CA LYS A 89 5.46 0.20 -15.73
C LYS A 89 4.91 0.48 -17.14
N ASN A 90 5.30 -0.34 -18.11
CA ASN A 90 4.89 -0.16 -19.51
C ASN A 90 3.35 -0.09 -19.67
N ASN A 91 2.61 -0.95 -18.94
CA ASN A 91 1.16 -0.99 -19.02
C ASN A 91 0.50 0.26 -18.42
N SER A 92 1.02 0.79 -17.30
CA SER A 92 0.50 2.04 -16.71
C SER A 92 0.87 3.26 -17.56
N ALA A 93 2.07 3.26 -18.16
CA ALA A 93 2.51 4.30 -19.09
C ALA A 93 1.63 4.34 -20.35
N LEU A 94 1.33 3.16 -20.93
CA LEU A 94 0.39 3.00 -22.04
C LEU A 94 -1.00 3.50 -21.68
N LEU A 95 -1.51 3.12 -20.50
CA LEU A 95 -2.80 3.59 -20.00
C LEU A 95 -2.83 5.12 -19.87
N SER A 96 -1.84 5.71 -19.20
CA SER A 96 -1.75 7.17 -19.01
C SER A 96 -1.77 7.91 -20.35
N ARG A 97 -1.03 7.39 -21.35
CA ARG A 97 -0.97 7.98 -22.68
C ARG A 97 -2.30 7.94 -23.43
N ILE A 98 -3.02 6.81 -23.38
CA ILE A 98 -4.29 6.63 -24.10
C ILE A 98 -5.45 7.35 -23.40
N VAL A 99 -5.47 7.34 -22.06
CA VAL A 99 -6.42 8.13 -21.27
C VAL A 99 -6.34 9.60 -21.68
N GLY A 100 -5.12 10.08 -21.97
CA GLY A 100 -4.94 11.34 -22.68
C GLY A 100 -5.19 12.57 -21.82
N ALA A 101 -4.85 12.50 -20.53
CA ALA A 101 -4.91 13.67 -19.65
C ALA A 101 -3.99 14.79 -20.16
N VAL A 102 -4.35 16.06 -19.92
CA VAL A 102 -3.58 17.22 -20.38
C VAL A 102 -2.16 17.19 -19.80
N GLN A 103 -2.05 17.01 -18.48
CA GLN A 103 -0.79 16.75 -17.81
C GLN A 103 -0.68 15.27 -17.44
N ARG A 104 0.41 14.62 -17.84
CA ARG A 104 0.71 13.22 -17.51
C ARG A 104 2.07 13.19 -16.82
N ILE A 105 2.07 12.86 -15.54
CA ILE A 105 3.23 12.90 -14.66
C ILE A 105 3.61 11.47 -14.29
N GLY A 106 4.88 11.13 -14.40
CA GLY A 106 5.38 9.83 -14.00
C GLY A 106 6.90 9.84 -13.87
N TYR A 107 7.46 8.72 -13.43
CA TYR A 107 8.92 8.64 -13.25
C TYR A 107 9.68 8.61 -14.59
N LYS A 108 10.83 9.28 -14.63
CA LYS A 108 11.75 9.30 -15.77
C LYS A 108 12.31 7.90 -16.01
N LYS A 109 11.82 7.26 -17.07
CA LYS A 109 12.23 5.95 -17.59
C LYS A 109 12.29 6.00 -19.11
N TRP A 110 12.77 4.94 -19.76
CA TRP A 110 12.93 4.89 -21.21
C TRP A 110 11.63 5.16 -21.99
N PHE A 111 10.46 4.78 -21.47
CA PHE A 111 9.15 5.03 -22.09
C PHE A 111 8.56 6.43 -21.79
N ALA A 112 9.18 7.19 -20.89
CA ALA A 112 8.62 8.46 -20.41
C ALA A 112 8.39 9.51 -21.52
N PRO A 113 9.30 9.70 -22.50
CA PRO A 113 9.09 10.68 -23.58
C PRO A 113 7.83 10.43 -24.41
N TRP A 114 7.40 9.17 -24.49
CA TRP A 114 6.20 8.79 -25.24
C TRP A 114 4.92 8.83 -24.37
N ALA A 115 5.05 8.54 -23.07
CA ALA A 115 3.90 8.40 -22.17
C ALA A 115 3.53 9.70 -21.44
N TYR A 116 4.52 10.44 -20.93
CA TYR A 116 4.33 11.51 -19.96
C TYR A 116 4.63 12.88 -20.58
N THR A 117 3.90 13.90 -20.15
CA THR A 117 4.26 15.30 -20.43
C THR A 117 5.36 15.78 -19.49
N THR A 118 5.40 15.22 -18.27
CA THR A 118 6.35 15.60 -17.23
C THR A 118 6.96 14.34 -16.63
N ALA A 119 8.26 14.16 -16.82
CA ALA A 119 8.99 13.01 -16.33
C ALA A 119 9.85 13.39 -15.12
N ILE A 120 9.54 12.82 -13.95
CA ILE A 120 10.19 13.13 -12.68
C ILE A 120 11.35 12.16 -12.42
N LYS A 121 12.55 12.69 -12.15
CA LYS A 121 13.68 11.85 -11.70
C LYS A 121 13.38 11.34 -10.30
N ASN A 122 13.39 10.01 -10.12
CA ASN A 122 13.11 9.42 -8.81
C ASN A 122 14.36 9.43 -7.93
N SER A 123 14.68 10.59 -7.35
CA SER A 123 15.81 10.78 -6.44
C SER A 123 15.38 11.69 -5.28
N PRO A 124 14.60 11.17 -4.32
CA PRO A 124 14.21 11.92 -3.14
C PRO A 124 15.44 12.19 -2.27
N ASP A 125 15.67 13.47 -1.95
CA ASP A 125 16.68 13.97 -1.03
C ASP A 125 16.41 13.54 0.43
N PRO A 126 17.20 12.60 1.01
CA PRO A 126 16.97 12.10 2.36
C PRO A 126 16.90 13.18 3.44
N GLU A 127 17.53 14.34 3.24
CA GLU A 127 17.50 15.46 4.19
C GLU A 127 16.11 16.10 4.27
N ILE A 128 15.39 16.10 3.15
CA ILE A 128 14.01 16.59 3.03
C ILE A 128 13.01 15.49 3.45
N TYR A 129 13.25 14.24 3.04
CA TYR A 129 12.32 13.11 3.24
C TYR A 129 12.62 12.27 4.48
N LYS A 130 12.48 12.89 5.66
CA LYS A 130 12.74 12.23 6.94
C LYS A 130 11.80 11.04 7.21
N THR A 131 10.65 10.99 6.54
CA THR A 131 9.64 9.93 6.65
C THR A 131 9.96 8.69 5.79
N GLY A 132 11.02 8.75 4.98
CA GLY A 132 11.55 7.62 4.22
C GLY A 132 11.51 7.82 2.69
N LEU A 133 12.49 7.22 1.99
CA LEU A 133 12.69 7.39 0.55
C LEU A 133 11.49 6.93 -0.30
N SER A 134 10.72 5.95 0.16
CA SER A 134 9.53 5.47 -0.55
C SER A 134 8.44 6.54 -0.59
N LEU A 135 8.13 7.16 0.56
CA LEU A 135 7.15 8.25 0.66
C LEU A 135 7.63 9.47 -0.13
N GLY A 136 8.91 9.79 -0.02
CA GLY A 136 9.50 10.88 -0.79
C GLY A 136 9.40 10.69 -2.30
N SER A 137 9.65 9.47 -2.78
CA SER A 137 9.45 9.10 -4.18
C SER A 137 8.01 9.37 -4.65
N ARG A 138 7.01 9.17 -3.79
CA ARG A 138 5.60 9.42 -4.12
C ARG A 138 5.29 10.91 -4.18
N LEU A 139 5.71 11.68 -3.18
CA LEU A 139 5.45 13.12 -3.12
C LEU A 139 6.18 13.90 -4.21
N LEU A 140 7.36 13.44 -4.66
CA LEU A 140 8.05 14.00 -5.82
C LEU A 140 7.18 14.07 -7.08
N LEU A 141 6.22 13.17 -7.26
CA LEU A 141 5.29 13.19 -8.40
C LEU A 141 4.32 14.38 -8.37
N THR A 142 4.23 15.09 -7.24
CA THR A 142 3.41 16.31 -7.10
C THR A 142 4.26 17.59 -7.16
N ALA A 143 5.58 17.48 -7.13
CA ALA A 143 6.49 18.63 -7.05
C ALA A 143 6.47 19.53 -8.30
N SER A 144 6.02 19.03 -9.45
CA SER A 144 5.83 19.87 -10.65
C SER A 144 4.50 20.64 -10.63
N LEU A 145 3.61 20.35 -9.68
CA LEU A 145 2.28 20.96 -9.57
C LEU A 145 2.22 22.07 -8.51
N THR A 146 3.18 22.11 -7.59
CA THR A 146 3.22 23.08 -6.48
C THR A 146 4.64 23.27 -5.96
N GLN A 147 4.91 24.45 -5.40
CA GLN A 147 6.13 24.73 -4.63
C GLN A 147 6.01 24.29 -3.16
N ASN A 148 4.78 24.10 -2.66
CA ASN A 148 4.48 23.82 -1.26
C ASN A 148 4.08 22.35 -1.07
N VAL A 149 5.01 21.43 -1.32
CA VAL A 149 4.78 20.00 -1.08
C VAL A 149 4.86 19.72 0.43
N GLN A 150 3.86 19.02 0.97
CA GLN A 150 3.85 18.58 2.37
C GLN A 150 4.63 17.27 2.49
N TRP A 151 5.90 17.36 2.87
CA TRP A 151 6.84 16.24 2.88
C TRP A 151 6.66 15.26 4.06
N ASP A 152 5.88 15.64 5.06
CA ASP A 152 5.59 14.90 6.28
C ASP A 152 4.29 14.09 6.21
N LEU A 153 3.59 14.09 5.07
CA LEU A 153 2.39 13.27 4.87
C LEU A 153 2.70 11.78 5.06
N LEU A 154 1.89 11.12 5.89
CA LEU A 154 1.98 9.70 6.19
C LEU A 154 0.75 8.96 5.67
N PRO A 155 0.92 7.74 5.13
CA PRO A 155 -0.21 6.93 4.71
C PRO A 155 -1.07 6.52 5.92
N LYS A 156 -2.38 6.51 5.73
CA LYS A 156 -3.37 6.15 6.76
C LYS A 156 -4.19 4.95 6.31
N ILE A 157 -4.43 4.04 7.25
CA ILE A 157 -5.41 2.96 7.08
C ILE A 157 -6.65 3.37 7.86
N HIS A 158 -7.80 3.35 7.20
CA HIS A 158 -9.08 3.69 7.81
C HIS A 158 -9.80 2.38 8.13
N LEU A 159 -10.13 2.18 9.40
CA LEU A 159 -10.90 1.03 9.86
C LEU A 159 -12.27 1.50 10.33
N SER A 160 -13.32 0.85 9.85
CA SER A 160 -14.68 1.02 10.35
C SER A 160 -14.82 0.52 11.78
N GLU A 161 -15.84 0.99 12.49
CA GLU A 161 -16.14 0.48 13.84
C GLU A 161 -16.49 -1.01 13.84
N SER A 162 -17.13 -1.51 12.77
CA SER A 162 -17.38 -2.94 12.60
C SER A 162 -16.09 -3.74 12.46
N GLU A 163 -15.13 -3.32 11.63
CA GLU A 163 -13.84 -4.00 11.48
C GLU A 163 -13.04 -3.99 12.78
N LYS A 164 -13.07 -2.87 13.52
CA LYS A 164 -12.44 -2.78 14.85
C LYS A 164 -13.08 -3.77 15.81
N GLN A 165 -14.41 -3.89 15.80
CA GLN A 165 -15.13 -4.80 16.70
C GLN A 165 -14.89 -6.27 16.31
N GLU A 166 -14.94 -6.60 15.02
CA GLU A 166 -14.60 -7.93 14.50
C GLU A 166 -13.17 -8.32 14.87
N GLY A 167 -12.21 -7.41 14.70
CA GLY A 167 -10.82 -7.63 15.11
C GLY A 167 -10.68 -7.89 16.61
N LYS A 168 -11.36 -7.10 17.46
CA LYS A 168 -11.37 -7.31 18.91
C LYS A 168 -11.97 -8.67 19.28
N ASN A 169 -13.13 -9.02 18.71
CA ASN A 169 -13.79 -10.30 18.96
C ASN A 169 -12.88 -11.45 18.55
N TRP A 170 -12.26 -11.36 17.37
CA TRP A 170 -11.33 -12.36 16.86
C TRP A 170 -10.13 -12.56 17.81
N LEU A 171 -9.55 -11.49 18.36
CA LEU A 171 -8.46 -11.59 19.33
C LEU A 171 -8.91 -12.30 20.63
N ILE A 172 -10.09 -11.94 21.15
CA ILE A 172 -10.67 -12.56 22.37
C ILE A 172 -10.97 -14.05 22.15
N GLU A 173 -11.59 -14.41 21.02
CA GLU A 173 -11.89 -15.79 20.64
C GLU A 173 -10.61 -16.65 20.53
N ASN A 174 -9.48 -16.03 20.21
CA ASN A 174 -8.17 -16.69 20.16
C ASN A 174 -7.41 -16.63 21.50
N GLY A 175 -8.06 -16.25 22.60
CA GLY A 175 -7.52 -16.30 23.96
C GLY A 175 -6.61 -15.12 24.34
N LEU A 176 -6.64 -14.02 23.58
CA LEU A 176 -5.91 -12.80 23.91
C LEU A 176 -6.71 -11.93 24.87
N ASP A 177 -6.05 -11.47 25.92
CA ASP A 177 -6.58 -10.49 26.86
C ASP A 177 -6.25 -9.07 26.36
N LEU A 178 -7.28 -8.31 26.02
CA LEU A 178 -7.13 -6.94 25.50
C LEU A 178 -6.70 -5.92 26.58
N ASN A 179 -6.74 -6.29 27.86
CA ASN A 179 -6.23 -5.44 28.96
C ASN A 179 -4.72 -5.57 29.15
N SER A 180 -4.11 -6.59 28.54
CA SER A 180 -2.67 -6.81 28.55
C SER A 180 -2.04 -6.27 27.26
N PRO A 181 -0.79 -5.78 27.28
CA PRO A 181 -0.09 -5.42 26.06
C PRO A 181 -0.01 -6.61 25.07
N ILE A 182 -0.37 -6.35 23.81
CA ILE A 182 -0.29 -7.35 22.74
C ILE A 182 0.84 -6.95 21.79
N THR A 183 1.73 -7.90 21.50
CA THR A 183 2.82 -7.69 20.54
C THR A 183 2.59 -8.50 19.27
N MET A 184 2.51 -7.81 18.15
CA MET A 184 2.42 -8.43 16.83
C MET A 184 3.81 -8.71 16.27
N VAL A 185 4.07 -9.95 15.84
CA VAL A 185 5.34 -10.34 15.20
C VAL A 185 5.07 -10.73 13.76
N SER A 186 5.75 -10.09 12.81
CA SER A 186 5.75 -10.51 11.40
C SER A 186 6.96 -11.42 11.15
N ALA A 187 6.75 -12.73 11.25
CA ALA A 187 7.83 -13.71 11.16
C ALA A 187 8.37 -13.94 9.74
N LEU A 188 7.60 -13.57 8.71
CA LEU A 188 7.93 -13.87 7.30
C LEU A 188 8.06 -12.61 6.46
N GLY A 189 9.10 -12.59 5.63
CA GLY A 189 9.26 -11.63 4.54
C GLY A 189 8.71 -12.16 3.22
N SER A 190 8.76 -11.32 2.18
CA SER A 190 8.31 -11.70 0.82
C SER A 190 9.20 -12.76 0.15
N SER A 191 10.36 -13.04 0.72
CA SER A 191 11.38 -13.96 0.20
C SER A 191 12.26 -14.47 1.35
N MET A 192 12.96 -15.58 1.14
CA MET A 192 13.80 -16.20 2.17
C MET A 192 14.91 -15.27 2.68
N ASN A 193 15.55 -14.52 1.78
CA ASN A 193 16.58 -13.53 2.14
C ASN A 193 16.03 -12.30 2.91
N LYS A 194 14.70 -12.14 2.98
CA LYS A 194 14.02 -11.10 3.78
C LYS A 194 13.32 -11.70 5.00
N THR A 195 13.60 -12.97 5.30
CA THR A 195 12.99 -13.70 6.41
C THR A 195 14.10 -14.08 7.36
N LEU A 196 14.01 -13.66 8.62
CA LEU A 196 14.93 -14.13 9.66
C LEU A 196 14.80 -15.67 9.75
N PRO A 197 15.90 -16.44 9.82
CA PRO A 197 15.79 -17.89 9.92
C PRO A 197 14.89 -18.27 11.09
N LEU A 198 13.96 -19.20 10.85
CA LEU A 198 12.84 -19.45 11.76
C LEU A 198 13.29 -19.86 13.17
N ILE A 199 14.44 -20.54 13.28
CA ILE A 199 15.04 -20.92 14.58
C ILE A 199 15.43 -19.65 15.37
N TYR A 200 16.08 -18.68 14.74
CA TYR A 200 16.42 -17.42 15.40
C TYR A 200 15.18 -16.59 15.71
N MET A 201 14.17 -16.59 14.82
CA MET A 201 12.90 -15.92 15.10
C MET A 201 12.22 -16.51 16.34
N ALA A 202 12.19 -17.83 16.48
CA ALA A 202 11.67 -18.50 17.68
C ALA A 202 12.44 -18.08 18.93
N GLN A 203 13.78 -18.12 18.90
CA GLN A 203 14.61 -17.67 20.02
C GLN A 203 14.37 -16.21 20.41
N VAL A 204 14.21 -15.32 19.43
CA VAL A 204 13.90 -13.91 19.69
C VAL A 204 12.52 -13.77 20.35
N VAL A 205 11.50 -14.49 19.85
CA VAL A 205 10.16 -14.49 20.45
C VAL A 205 10.23 -15.02 21.89
N ASP A 206 10.89 -16.15 22.13
CA ASP A 206 11.06 -16.75 23.46
C ASP A 206 11.74 -15.77 24.44
N LEU A 207 12.85 -15.17 24.03
CA LEU A 207 13.57 -14.18 24.86
C LEU A 207 12.72 -12.93 25.13
N THR A 208 11.91 -12.50 24.17
CA THR A 208 11.04 -11.33 24.35
C THR A 208 9.89 -11.67 25.30
N VAL A 209 9.31 -12.88 25.22
CA VAL A 209 8.31 -13.39 26.18
C VAL A 209 8.88 -13.41 27.60
N GLN A 210 10.11 -13.89 27.78
CA GLN A 210 10.74 -13.93 29.11
C GLN A 210 10.97 -12.55 29.72
N LYS A 211 11.17 -11.52 28.88
CA LYS A 211 11.51 -10.15 29.31
C LYS A 211 10.32 -9.19 29.32
N THR A 212 9.16 -9.59 28.82
CA THR A 212 7.99 -8.71 28.69
C THR A 212 6.74 -9.36 29.24
N VAL A 213 5.80 -8.53 29.72
CA VAL A 213 4.46 -9.00 30.17
C VAL A 213 3.51 -9.22 28.97
N SER A 214 3.98 -8.92 27.75
CA SER A 214 3.15 -8.94 26.54
C SER A 214 2.74 -10.35 26.14
N ARG A 215 1.48 -10.49 25.69
CA ARG A 215 1.01 -11.70 25.00
C ARG A 215 1.23 -11.54 23.49
N TYR A 216 1.67 -12.60 22.82
CA TYR A 216 2.06 -12.53 21.41
C TYR A 216 0.98 -13.05 20.49
N PHE A 217 0.89 -12.42 19.33
CA PHE A 217 0.08 -12.87 18.21
C PHE A 217 0.87 -12.64 16.90
N SER A 218 1.04 -13.64 16.02
CA SER A 218 1.61 -13.37 14.68
C SER A 218 0.56 -13.39 13.62
N ILE A 219 0.74 -12.42 12.74
CA ILE A 219 0.09 -12.35 11.46
C ILE A 219 1.15 -12.73 10.43
N THR A 220 1.00 -13.91 9.85
CA THR A 220 1.86 -14.37 8.77
C THR A 220 1.46 -13.73 7.44
N CYS A 221 2.44 -13.16 6.74
CA CYS A 221 2.20 -12.57 5.43
C CYS A 221 1.99 -13.65 4.33
N LEU A 222 0.76 -13.68 3.82
CA LEU A 222 0.21 -14.16 2.53
C LEU A 222 0.23 -15.65 2.08
N HIS A 223 -0.99 -16.16 1.97
CA HIS A 223 -1.65 -16.73 0.77
C HIS A 223 -1.17 -18.04 0.12
N LYS A 224 -0.05 -18.66 0.54
CA LYS A 224 0.34 -19.96 -0.08
C LYS A 224 0.80 -21.10 0.85
N LYS A 225 0.96 -20.89 2.15
CA LYS A 225 1.33 -21.97 3.09
C LYS A 225 0.67 -21.82 4.46
N ILE A 226 -0.67 -21.85 4.46
CA ILE A 226 -1.51 -21.70 5.68
C ILE A 226 -1.43 -22.93 6.62
N LYS A 227 -0.88 -24.07 6.19
CA LYS A 227 -0.92 -25.31 6.99
C LYS A 227 0.13 -25.41 8.10
N LEU A 228 1.29 -24.74 7.99
CA LEU A 228 2.37 -24.90 8.98
C LEU A 228 2.28 -23.88 10.13
N LEU A 229 1.85 -22.63 9.86
CA LEU A 229 1.93 -21.54 10.83
C LEU A 229 0.71 -21.37 11.74
N LYS A 230 -0.47 -21.87 11.34
CA LYS A 230 -1.60 -21.99 12.28
C LYS A 230 -1.25 -22.84 13.50
N TYR A 231 -0.35 -23.81 13.32
CA TYR A 231 0.14 -24.66 14.42
C TYR A 231 1.24 -23.99 15.25
N THR A 232 2.11 -23.16 14.68
CA THR A 232 3.28 -22.68 15.42
C THR A 232 3.00 -21.51 16.36
N MET A 233 1.97 -20.68 16.11
CA MET A 233 1.70 -19.49 16.96
C MET A 233 0.43 -19.48 17.79
N LEU A 234 -0.51 -20.40 17.55
CA LEU A 234 -1.55 -20.71 18.54
C LEU A 234 -1.00 -21.57 19.69
N VAL A 235 0.11 -22.29 19.48
CA VAL A 235 0.76 -23.12 20.51
C VAL A 235 1.32 -22.29 21.67
N TYR A 236 1.70 -21.03 21.43
CA TYR A 236 2.28 -20.19 22.48
C TYR A 236 1.27 -19.64 23.49
N LEU A 237 -0.02 -19.59 23.14
CA LEU A 237 -1.09 -19.14 24.05
C LEU A 237 -1.75 -20.29 24.82
N LYS A 238 -1.52 -21.54 24.41
CA LYS A 238 -2.16 -22.72 25.02
C LYS A 238 -1.28 -23.47 26.03
N HIS A 239 0.03 -23.26 26.02
CA HIS A 239 0.95 -23.92 26.95
C HIS A 239 1.41 -22.98 28.07
N LYS A 240 0.47 -22.64 28.97
CA LYS A 240 0.83 -22.73 30.39
C LYS A 240 0.76 -24.21 30.75
N ASN A 241 1.93 -24.71 31.16
CA ASN A 241 2.31 -26.06 31.56
C ASN A 241 2.99 -26.91 30.46
N ILE A 242 4.10 -27.52 30.91
CA ILE A 242 4.89 -28.63 30.34
C ILE A 242 5.88 -28.17 29.24
N PHE A 243 7.21 -28.21 29.39
CA PHE A 243 8.15 -29.22 29.94
C PHE A 243 9.39 -28.49 30.54
N LEU A 244 9.93 -28.78 31.73
CA LEU A 244 10.91 -29.85 32.03
C LEU A 244 11.89 -30.17 30.91
#